data_AF-M0GVM4-F1
#
_entry.id   AF-M0GVM4-F1
#
_cell.length_a   1.000
_cell.length_b   1.000
_cell.length_c   1.000
_cell.angle_alpha   90.00
_cell.angle_beta   90.00
_cell.angle_gamma   90.00
#
_symmetry.space_group_name_H-M   'P 1'
#
loop_
_entity.id
_entity.type
_entity.pdbx_description
1 polymer ?
#
loop_
_entity_poly.entity_id
_entity_poly.type
_entity_poly.pdbx_seq_one_letter_code
_entity_poly.pdbx_strand_id
1 'polypeptide(L)'
;MTDERTPPRGRDPNADADEPHALTGLLSFWETVVEDAEATAAEYEDEGWETLVLHPGDVSVLPPANLPEATERVGFDVLVPGSEFESLSSWVESAEFDRYDVYRAREDDTVFVVSVVQDAAASKAVVVPLYYELGEVDAMATKARKQDELRLYVRPVEADRRVELVQSEPDPLFP
;
A
#
# COMPACT_ATOMS: atom_id res chain seq x y z
N MET A 1 67.57 -0.74 -4.22
CA MET A 1 67.14 -0.69 -5.64
C MET A 1 66.72 -2.11 -5.98
N THR A 2 65.45 -2.50 -6.05
CA THR A 2 64.18 -1.80 -6.33
C THR A 2 63.10 -2.84 -5.91
N ASP A 3 62.26 -2.55 -4.93
CA ASP A 3 60.87 -2.06 -5.08
C ASP A 3 59.83 -3.19 -4.94
N GLU A 4 58.88 -2.91 -4.07
CA GLU A 4 57.71 -3.68 -3.69
C GLU A 4 56.77 -3.92 -4.87
N ARG A 5 56.17 -5.12 -5.01
CA ARG A 5 54.80 -5.26 -5.55
C ARG A 5 54.06 -6.42 -4.90
N THR A 6 53.47 -6.12 -3.74
CA THR A 6 52.32 -6.83 -3.18
C THR A 6 51.15 -6.78 -4.17
N PRO A 7 50.47 -7.91 -4.47
CA PRO A 7 49.30 -7.91 -5.34
C PRO A 7 48.09 -7.28 -4.61
N PRO A 8 47.27 -6.42 -5.24
CA PRO A 8 46.05 -5.94 -4.62
C PRO A 8 44.94 -7.02 -4.71
N ARG A 9 44.55 -7.48 -3.52
CA ARG A 9 43.24 -7.95 -3.07
C ARG A 9 42.25 -8.33 -4.17
N GLY A 10 42.11 -9.64 -4.39
CA GLY A 10 40.88 -10.20 -4.96
C GLY A 10 39.75 -10.01 -3.96
N ARG A 11 38.73 -9.28 -4.40
CA ARG A 11 37.32 -9.27 -3.97
C ARG A 11 37.01 -10.13 -2.74
N ASP A 12 36.72 -9.47 -1.62
CA ASP A 12 36.08 -10.09 -0.46
C ASP A 12 34.81 -10.84 -0.90
N PRO A 13 34.63 -12.12 -0.52
CA PRO A 13 33.46 -12.92 -0.85
C PRO A 13 32.27 -12.68 0.10
N ASN A 14 32.29 -11.60 0.88
CA ASN A 14 31.24 -11.24 1.84
C ASN A 14 30.48 -9.97 1.40
N ALA A 15 29.95 -9.95 0.18
CA ALA A 15 29.02 -8.92 -0.29
C ALA A 15 27.55 -9.30 -0.01
N ASP A 16 27.31 -10.27 0.88
CA ASP A 16 25.99 -10.85 1.18
C ASP A 16 25.57 -10.56 2.63
N ALA A 17 25.53 -9.29 3.03
CA ALA A 17 25.10 -8.89 4.39
C ALA A 17 24.22 -7.62 4.43
N ASP A 18 23.54 -7.28 3.33
CA ASP A 18 22.55 -6.18 3.29
C ASP A 18 21.11 -6.66 3.58
N GLU A 19 20.86 -7.98 3.55
CA GLU A 19 19.49 -8.53 3.62
C GLU A 19 18.76 -8.51 4.99
N PRO A 20 19.41 -8.62 6.17
CA PRO A 20 18.65 -8.61 7.43
C PRO A 20 18.28 -7.19 7.91
N HIS A 21 19.04 -6.15 7.52
CA HIS A 21 18.78 -4.78 7.98
C HIS A 21 17.73 -4.07 7.12
N ALA A 22 17.73 -4.29 5.80
CA ALA A 22 16.73 -3.72 4.91
C ALA A 22 15.32 -4.24 5.23
N LEU A 23 15.15 -5.54 5.44
CA LEU A 23 13.86 -6.12 5.83
C LEU A 23 13.39 -5.64 7.21
N THR A 24 14.31 -5.53 8.18
CA THR A 24 13.98 -5.01 9.53
C THR A 24 13.60 -3.54 9.48
N GLY A 25 14.29 -2.73 8.67
CA GLY A 25 13.95 -1.32 8.42
C GLY A 25 12.56 -1.20 7.83
N LEU A 26 12.29 -1.91 6.73
CA LEU A 26 10.99 -1.89 6.06
C LEU A 26 9.84 -2.30 6.98
N LEU A 27 10.03 -3.32 7.83
CA LEU A 27 9.03 -3.72 8.82
C LEU A 27 8.77 -2.61 9.86
N SER A 28 9.82 -1.95 10.35
CA SER A 28 9.65 -0.83 11.28
C SER A 28 8.97 0.40 10.66
N PHE A 29 9.21 0.65 9.36
CA PHE A 29 8.52 1.71 8.63
C PHE A 29 7.06 1.35 8.35
N TRP A 30 6.78 0.09 8.04
CA TRP A 30 5.42 -0.39 7.91
C TRP A 30 4.64 -0.26 9.22
N GLU A 31 5.23 -0.64 10.36
CA GLU A 31 4.63 -0.41 11.67
C GLU A 31 4.33 1.08 11.90
N THR A 32 5.27 1.96 11.55
CA THR A 32 5.07 3.42 11.63
C THR A 32 3.89 3.90 10.75
N VAL A 33 3.74 3.35 9.55
CA VAL A 33 2.64 3.70 8.63
C VAL A 33 1.29 3.22 9.16
N VAL A 34 1.26 2.06 9.82
CA VAL A 34 0.07 1.58 10.52
C VAL A 34 -0.25 2.48 11.70
N GLU A 35 0.74 2.90 12.50
CA GLU A 35 0.55 3.88 13.58
C GLU A 35 0.01 5.23 13.05
N ASP A 36 0.53 5.72 11.92
CA ASP A 36 0.03 6.94 11.26
C ASP A 36 -1.41 6.76 10.74
N ALA A 37 -1.77 5.57 10.28
CA ALA A 37 -3.14 5.24 9.88
C ALA A 37 -4.10 5.24 11.08
N GLU A 38 -3.69 4.67 12.22
CA GLU A 38 -4.45 4.73 13.47
C GLU A 38 -4.60 6.17 13.99
N ALA A 39 -3.52 6.97 13.92
CA ALA A 39 -3.56 8.38 14.31
C ALA A 39 -4.51 9.18 13.42
N THR A 40 -4.45 8.99 12.09
CA THR A 40 -5.39 9.61 11.15
C THR A 40 -6.83 9.22 11.49
N ALA A 41 -7.10 7.95 11.79
CA ALA A 41 -8.43 7.51 12.16
C ALA A 41 -8.94 8.21 13.44
N ALA A 42 -8.10 8.32 14.46
CA ALA A 42 -8.45 9.03 15.69
C ALA A 42 -8.81 10.50 15.45
N GLU A 43 -8.13 11.18 14.51
CA GLU A 43 -8.49 12.56 14.11
C GLU A 43 -9.90 12.63 13.50
N TYR A 44 -10.26 11.67 12.64
CA TYR A 44 -11.62 11.58 12.09
C TYR A 44 -12.67 11.26 13.17
N GLU A 45 -12.36 10.39 14.13
CA GLU A 45 -13.25 10.09 15.26
C GLU A 45 -13.50 11.32 16.15
N ASP A 46 -12.47 12.13 16.40
CA ASP A 46 -12.58 13.39 17.13
C ASP A 46 -13.49 14.41 16.40
N GLU A 47 -13.57 14.32 15.07
CA GLU A 47 -14.50 15.08 14.23
C GLU A 47 -15.91 14.49 14.17
N GLY A 48 -16.14 13.33 14.81
CA GLY A 48 -17.44 12.66 14.92
C GLY A 48 -17.71 11.62 13.83
N TRP A 49 -16.69 11.17 13.10
CA TRP A 49 -16.81 10.09 12.13
C TRP A 49 -16.72 8.72 12.78
N GLU A 50 -17.38 7.74 12.18
CA GLU A 50 -17.15 6.33 12.49
C GLU A 50 -15.99 5.82 11.61
N THR A 51 -14.93 5.28 12.21
CA THR A 51 -13.73 4.87 11.46
C THR A 51 -13.46 3.37 11.50
N LEU A 52 -12.88 2.85 10.42
CA LEU A 52 -12.38 1.48 10.33
C LEU A 52 -10.96 1.50 9.78
N VAL A 53 -10.00 1.15 10.63
CA VAL A 53 -8.59 0.97 10.21
C VAL A 53 -8.39 -0.48 9.77
N LEU A 54 -7.85 -0.66 8.58
CA LEU A 54 -7.44 -1.97 8.09
C LEU A 54 -5.98 -2.24 8.48
N HIS A 55 -5.67 -3.50 8.77
CA HIS A 55 -4.32 -3.98 9.06
C HIS A 55 -3.87 -5.00 8.00
N PRO A 56 -3.40 -4.53 6.82
CA PRO A 56 -2.98 -5.42 5.77
C PRO A 56 -1.83 -6.32 6.19
N GLY A 57 -1.97 -7.62 5.95
CA GLY A 57 -0.87 -8.59 6.05
C GLY A 57 -0.02 -8.64 4.78
N ASP A 58 -0.56 -8.21 3.65
CA ASP A 58 0.13 -8.07 2.36
C ASP A 58 -0.58 -7.02 1.49
N VAL A 59 0.20 -6.25 0.74
CA VAL A 59 -0.28 -5.32 -0.29
C VAL A 59 0.47 -5.58 -1.58
N SER A 60 -0.27 -5.80 -2.67
CA SER A 60 0.26 -6.10 -3.98
C SER A 60 -0.30 -5.17 -5.05
N VAL A 61 0.54 -4.74 -6.01
CA VAL A 61 0.08 -3.92 -7.14
C VAL A 61 -0.58 -4.78 -8.22
N LEU A 62 -1.64 -4.26 -8.84
CA LEU A 62 -2.36 -4.87 -9.95
C LEU A 62 -2.37 -3.91 -11.15
N PRO A 63 -1.99 -4.38 -12.35
CA PRO A 63 -1.44 -5.71 -12.61
C PRO A 63 -0.02 -5.87 -12.02
N PRO A 64 0.44 -7.11 -11.77
CA PRO A 64 1.83 -7.35 -11.37
C PRO A 64 2.80 -6.79 -12.41
N ALA A 65 3.86 -6.12 -11.96
CA ALA A 65 4.81 -5.43 -12.85
C ALA A 65 5.48 -6.36 -13.88
N ASN A 66 5.76 -7.60 -13.47
CA ASN A 66 6.35 -8.63 -14.32
C ASN A 66 5.36 -9.26 -15.31
N LEU A 67 4.05 -9.08 -15.10
CA LEU A 67 2.98 -9.65 -15.92
C LEU A 67 1.85 -8.63 -16.12
N PRO A 68 2.11 -7.50 -16.82
CA PRO A 68 1.17 -6.40 -16.95
C PRO A 68 -0.12 -6.78 -17.69
N GLU A 69 -0.15 -7.91 -18.40
CA GLU A 69 -1.31 -8.44 -19.13
C GLU A 69 -2.03 -9.57 -18.39
N ALA A 70 -1.58 -9.98 -17.19
CA ALA A 70 -2.19 -11.08 -16.45
C ALA A 70 -3.60 -10.77 -15.91
N THR A 71 -3.94 -9.49 -15.79
CA THR A 71 -5.25 -9.06 -15.32
C THR A 71 -5.65 -7.72 -15.90
N GLU A 72 -6.96 -7.53 -16.03
CA GLU A 72 -7.58 -6.24 -16.34
C GLU A 72 -7.79 -5.38 -15.10
N ARG A 73 -7.62 -5.94 -13.88
CA ARG A 73 -7.70 -5.20 -12.62
C ARG A 73 -6.55 -4.20 -12.51
N VAL A 74 -6.88 -3.01 -12.02
CA VAL A 74 -5.94 -1.90 -11.87
C VAL A 74 -6.12 -1.32 -10.48
N GLY A 75 -5.10 -1.43 -9.64
CA GLY A 75 -5.25 -1.10 -8.23
C GLY A 75 -4.36 -1.87 -7.27
N PHE A 76 -4.71 -1.81 -6.00
CA PHE A 76 -4.02 -2.56 -4.95
C PHE A 76 -4.87 -3.75 -4.53
N ASP A 77 -4.25 -4.94 -4.45
CA ASP A 77 -4.79 -6.10 -3.76
C ASP A 77 -4.36 -6.02 -2.29
N VAL A 78 -5.32 -5.94 -1.39
CA VAL A 78 -5.08 -5.66 0.04
C VAL A 78 -5.61 -6.84 0.86
N LEU A 79 -4.69 -7.60 1.46
CA LEU A 79 -5.02 -8.77 2.27
C LEU A 79 -5.20 -8.37 3.73
N VAL A 80 -6.41 -8.52 4.28
CA VAL A 80 -6.72 -8.11 5.66
C VAL A 80 -7.22 -9.28 6.52
N PRO A 81 -7.16 -9.17 7.86
CA PRO A 81 -7.85 -10.06 8.79
C PRO A 81 -9.34 -10.20 8.46
N GLY A 82 -9.87 -11.42 8.59
CA GLY A 82 -11.27 -11.71 8.25
C GLY A 82 -12.29 -10.87 9.05
N SER A 83 -12.01 -10.54 10.31
CA SER A 83 -12.88 -9.68 11.13
C SER A 83 -13.03 -8.27 10.56
N GLU A 84 -11.93 -7.68 10.09
CA GLU A 84 -11.92 -6.35 9.48
C GLU A 84 -12.60 -6.38 8.11
N PHE A 85 -12.37 -7.45 7.35
CA PHE A 85 -13.07 -7.68 6.09
C PHE A 85 -14.60 -7.78 6.27
N GLU A 86 -15.09 -8.49 7.29
CA GLU A 86 -16.53 -8.57 7.55
C GLU A 86 -17.11 -7.20 7.95
N SER A 87 -16.40 -6.42 8.77
CA SER A 87 -16.80 -5.04 9.11
C SER A 87 -16.90 -4.17 7.87
N LEU A 88 -15.86 -4.18 7.03
CA LEU A 88 -15.85 -3.43 5.77
C LEU A 88 -16.99 -3.89 4.83
N SER A 89 -17.17 -5.21 4.71
CA SER A 89 -18.24 -5.79 3.88
C SER A 89 -19.62 -5.30 4.33
N SER A 90 -19.86 -5.22 5.64
CA SER A 90 -21.12 -4.68 6.16
C SER A 90 -21.27 -3.18 5.90
N TRP A 91 -20.17 -2.42 5.94
CA TRP A 91 -20.21 -0.98 5.70
C TRP A 91 -20.58 -0.64 4.26
N VAL A 92 -19.98 -1.31 3.28
CA VAL A 92 -20.25 -1.07 1.85
C VAL A 92 -21.66 -1.48 1.42
N GLU A 93 -22.41 -2.24 2.21
CA GLU A 93 -23.84 -2.48 1.99
C GLU A 93 -24.71 -1.25 2.30
N SER A 94 -24.16 -0.29 3.06
CA SER A 94 -24.90 0.85 3.63
C SER A 94 -24.29 2.22 3.32
N ALA A 95 -23.13 2.26 2.66
CA ALA A 95 -22.33 3.46 2.38
C ALA A 95 -21.62 3.32 1.03
N GLU A 96 -21.36 4.44 0.36
CA GLU A 96 -20.87 4.46 -1.03
C GLU A 96 -19.34 4.58 -1.15
N PHE A 97 -18.69 5.23 -0.19
CA PHE A 97 -17.23 5.43 -0.16
C PHE A 97 -16.68 6.06 -1.46
N ASP A 98 -17.28 7.17 -1.89
CA ASP A 98 -17.00 7.84 -3.16
C ASP A 98 -15.88 8.90 -3.11
N ARG A 99 -15.43 9.27 -1.91
CA ARG A 99 -14.36 10.25 -1.69
C ARG A 99 -13.17 9.57 -1.04
N TYR A 100 -11.97 10.11 -1.28
CA TYR A 100 -10.79 9.69 -0.55
C TYR A 100 -9.80 10.83 -0.35
N ASP A 101 -9.00 10.72 0.70
CA ASP A 101 -7.82 11.55 0.96
C ASP A 101 -6.58 10.66 1.03
N VAL A 102 -5.43 11.18 0.61
CA VAL A 102 -4.19 10.41 0.49
C VAL A 102 -3.05 11.13 1.18
N TYR A 103 -2.38 10.40 2.06
CA TYR A 103 -1.15 10.83 2.72
C TYR A 103 -0.03 9.90 2.28
N ARG A 104 1.11 10.46 1.86
CA ARG A 104 2.21 9.69 1.29
C ARG A 104 3.53 10.02 1.96
N ALA A 105 4.32 8.98 2.20
CA ALA A 105 5.71 9.06 2.62
C ALA A 105 6.56 8.21 1.67
N ARG A 106 7.83 8.54 1.54
CA ARG A 106 8.77 7.79 0.70
C ARG A 106 10.02 7.47 1.50
N GLU A 107 10.43 6.22 1.42
CA GLU A 107 11.73 5.75 1.88
C GLU A 107 12.41 5.01 0.73
N ASP A 108 13.60 5.48 0.33
CA ASP A 108 14.36 4.95 -0.80
C ASP A 108 13.51 4.75 -2.07
N ASP A 109 13.25 3.50 -2.47
CA ASP A 109 12.45 3.12 -3.63
C ASP A 109 11.03 2.63 -3.28
N THR A 110 10.66 2.66 -2.00
CA THR A 110 9.34 2.30 -1.49
C THR A 110 8.52 3.54 -1.17
N VAL A 111 7.28 3.56 -1.62
CA VAL A 111 6.29 4.58 -1.26
C VAL A 111 5.30 3.95 -0.32
N PHE A 112 5.06 4.62 0.79
CA PHE A 112 4.01 4.30 1.75
C PHE A 112 2.87 5.30 1.60
N VAL A 113 1.66 4.79 1.65
CA VAL A 113 0.46 5.58 1.45
C VAL A 113 -0.58 5.21 2.50
N VAL A 114 -1.20 6.21 3.12
CA VAL A 114 -2.43 6.06 3.89
C VAL A 114 -3.55 6.64 3.04
N SER A 115 -4.45 5.78 2.57
CA SER A 115 -5.65 6.17 1.83
C SER A 115 -6.86 6.14 2.76
N VAL A 116 -7.55 7.28 2.91
CA VAL A 116 -8.74 7.41 3.74
C VAL A 116 -9.96 7.52 2.84
N VAL A 117 -10.66 6.40 2.60
CA VAL A 117 -11.85 6.35 1.77
C VAL A 117 -13.08 6.66 2.61
N GLN A 118 -13.93 7.58 2.16
CA GLN A 118 -14.94 8.26 2.96
C GLN A 118 -16.31 8.21 2.30
N ASP A 119 -17.33 8.05 3.13
CA ASP A 119 -18.71 8.42 2.83
C ASP A 119 -19.11 9.58 3.75
N ALA A 120 -19.16 10.78 3.19
CA ALA A 120 -19.50 11.99 3.93
C ALA A 120 -20.97 12.03 4.39
N ALA A 121 -21.88 11.37 3.66
CA ALA A 121 -23.29 11.34 4.01
C ALA A 121 -23.54 10.42 5.22
N ALA A 122 -22.80 9.30 5.29
CA ALA A 122 -22.83 8.37 6.41
C ALA A 122 -21.88 8.75 7.55
N SER A 123 -20.98 9.72 7.34
CA SER A 123 -19.89 10.07 8.27
C SER A 123 -19.03 8.85 8.62
N LYS A 124 -18.67 8.06 7.60
CA LYS A 124 -17.82 6.87 7.72
C LYS A 124 -16.50 7.03 6.98
N ALA A 125 -15.41 6.58 7.57
CA ALA A 125 -14.09 6.59 6.95
C ALA A 125 -13.38 5.24 7.12
N VAL A 126 -12.85 4.70 6.04
CA VAL A 126 -12.02 3.49 6.03
C VAL A 126 -10.59 3.92 5.74
N VAL A 127 -9.69 3.65 6.69
CA VAL A 127 -8.27 3.97 6.57
C VAL A 127 -7.53 2.73 6.10
N VAL A 128 -6.91 2.84 4.92
CA VAL A 128 -6.22 1.76 4.24
C VAL A 128 -4.74 2.13 4.07
N PRO A 129 -3.84 1.59 4.92
CA PRO A 129 -2.42 1.71 4.69
C PRO A 129 -2.00 0.83 3.52
N LEU A 130 -1.08 1.33 2.70
CA LEU A 130 -0.61 0.74 1.45
C LEU A 130 0.89 0.97 1.33
N TYR A 131 1.55 0.11 0.57
CA TYR A 131 2.91 0.34 0.11
C TYR A 131 3.08 -0.17 -1.32
N TYR A 132 4.06 0.38 -2.03
CA TYR A 132 4.50 -0.15 -3.30
C TYR A 132 5.92 0.31 -3.64
N GLU A 133 6.62 -0.48 -4.45
CA GLU A 133 7.91 -0.08 -5.00
C GLU A 133 7.72 0.78 -6.26
N LEU A 134 8.54 1.82 -6.39
CA LEU A 134 8.51 2.72 -7.55
C LEU A 134 8.75 1.99 -8.86
N GLY A 135 9.58 0.93 -8.84
CA GLY A 135 9.85 0.11 -10.03
C GLY A 135 8.67 -0.75 -10.48
N GLU A 136 7.67 -0.96 -9.62
CA GLU A 136 6.54 -1.84 -9.90
C GLU A 136 5.24 -1.09 -10.26
N VAL A 137 5.20 0.22 -10.00
CA VAL A 137 3.97 1.02 -10.08
C VAL A 137 3.65 1.52 -11.50
N ASP A 138 4.63 1.63 -12.40
CA ASP A 138 4.50 2.29 -13.71
C ASP A 138 3.35 1.74 -14.57
N ALA A 139 3.24 0.41 -14.64
CA ALA A 139 2.20 -0.25 -15.43
C ALA A 139 0.80 0.02 -14.85
N MET A 140 0.66 -0.06 -13.52
CA MET A 140 -0.57 0.27 -12.81
C MET A 140 -0.93 1.74 -13.00
N ALA A 141 0.01 2.66 -12.76
CA ALA A 141 -0.21 4.10 -12.88
C ALA A 141 -0.63 4.51 -14.30
N THR A 142 0.01 3.94 -15.31
CA THR A 142 -0.35 4.18 -16.71
C THR A 142 -1.78 3.75 -17.01
N LYS A 143 -2.20 2.57 -16.52
CA LYS A 143 -3.56 2.07 -16.72
C LYS A 143 -4.58 2.87 -15.91
N ALA A 144 -4.26 3.21 -14.66
CA ALA A 144 -5.13 3.97 -13.77
C ALA A 144 -5.44 5.35 -14.35
N ARG A 145 -4.41 6.08 -14.81
CA ARG A 145 -4.58 7.38 -15.49
C ARG A 145 -5.40 7.29 -16.78
N LYS A 146 -5.31 6.18 -17.50
CA LYS A 146 -6.12 5.96 -18.72
C LYS A 146 -7.60 5.71 -18.40
N GLN A 147 -7.88 5.10 -17.26
CA GLN A 147 -9.24 4.77 -16.80
C GLN A 147 -9.81 5.85 -15.86
N ASP A 148 -8.99 6.81 -15.44
CA ASP A 148 -9.28 7.87 -14.46
C ASP A 148 -9.71 7.34 -13.08
N GLU A 149 -9.28 6.12 -12.76
CA GLU A 149 -9.76 5.37 -11.60
C GLU A 149 -8.70 4.36 -11.16
N LEU A 150 -8.58 4.19 -9.84
CA LEU A 150 -7.81 3.11 -9.20
C LEU A 150 -8.71 2.41 -8.18
N ARG A 151 -8.61 1.08 -8.04
CA ARG A 151 -9.39 0.32 -7.06
C ARG A 151 -8.53 -0.20 -5.91
N LEU A 152 -9.12 -0.31 -4.72
CA LEU A 152 -8.62 -1.12 -3.61
C LEU A 152 -9.44 -2.40 -3.58
N TYR A 153 -8.81 -3.53 -3.89
CA TYR A 153 -9.40 -4.85 -3.81
C TYR A 153 -9.08 -5.44 -2.44
N VAL A 154 -9.92 -5.15 -1.46
CA VAL A 154 -9.76 -5.64 -0.09
C VAL A 154 -10.29 -7.06 -0.02
N ARG A 155 -9.47 -8.01 0.45
CA ARG A 155 -9.86 -9.42 0.57
C ARG A 155 -9.34 -10.05 1.85
N PRO A 156 -10.04 -11.08 2.38
CA PRO A 156 -9.49 -11.90 3.43
C PRO A 156 -8.54 -12.96 2.84
N VAL A 157 -8.00 -13.83 3.70
CA VAL A 157 -7.17 -14.96 3.28
C VAL A 157 -7.97 -15.94 2.41
N GLU A 158 -9.27 -16.06 2.64
CA GLU A 158 -10.19 -16.81 1.79
C GLU A 158 -10.33 -16.13 0.42
N ALA A 159 -9.78 -16.75 -0.63
CA ALA A 159 -9.59 -16.15 -1.95
C ALA A 159 -10.90 -15.84 -2.73
N ASP A 160 -12.05 -16.34 -2.31
CA ASP A 160 -13.32 -16.21 -3.07
C ASP A 160 -14.11 -14.92 -2.76
N ARG A 161 -13.68 -14.12 -1.78
CA ARG A 161 -14.38 -12.89 -1.37
C ARG A 161 -13.49 -11.67 -1.57
N ARG A 162 -14.11 -10.54 -1.94
CA ARG A 162 -13.46 -9.23 -2.01
C ARG A 162 -14.49 -8.09 -1.94
N VAL A 163 -14.04 -6.96 -1.44
CA VAL A 163 -14.71 -5.66 -1.49
C VAL A 163 -13.87 -4.75 -2.37
N GLU A 164 -14.52 -3.90 -3.16
CA GLU A 164 -13.86 -2.97 -4.07
C GLU A 164 -14.17 -1.55 -3.60
N LEU A 165 -13.14 -0.79 -3.21
CA LEU A 165 -13.25 0.64 -2.95
C LEU A 165 -12.67 1.41 -4.14
N VAL A 166 -13.35 2.46 -4.58
CA VAL A 166 -12.97 3.21 -5.78
C VAL A 166 -12.27 4.50 -5.40
N GLN A 167 -11.14 4.76 -6.03
CA GLN A 167 -10.38 6.02 -5.92
C GLN A 167 -10.37 6.69 -7.29
N SER A 168 -11.25 7.67 -7.46
CA SER A 168 -11.33 8.50 -8.66
C SER A 168 -10.11 9.41 -8.78
N GLU A 169 -9.73 9.86 -9.99
CA GLU A 169 -8.61 10.81 -10.17
C GLU A 169 -7.30 10.32 -9.50
N PRO A 170 -6.68 9.23 -9.97
CA PRO A 170 -5.70 8.46 -9.20
C PRO A 170 -4.32 9.12 -9.04
N ASP A 171 -4.10 10.32 -9.58
CA ASP A 171 -2.80 11.00 -9.52
C ASP A 171 -2.26 11.28 -8.10
N PRO A 172 -3.08 11.60 -7.06
CA PRO A 172 -2.60 11.78 -5.70
C PRO A 172 -1.93 10.53 -5.10
N LEU A 173 -2.22 9.34 -5.63
CA LEU A 173 -1.66 8.06 -5.17
C LEU A 173 -0.26 7.79 -5.70
N PHE A 174 0.19 8.52 -6.73
CA PHE A 174 1.48 8.35 -7.38
C PHE A 174 2.44 9.50 -7.03
N PRO A 175 3.77 9.29 -7.04
CA PRO A 175 4.77 10.34 -6.81
C PRO A 175 4.64 11.52 -7.78
#